data_AF-A0A819TFV3-F1
#
_entry.id   AF-A0A819TFV3-F1
#
_cell.length_a   1.000
_cell.length_b   1.000
_cell.length_c   1.000
_cell.angle_alpha   90.00
_cell.angle_beta   90.00
_cell.angle_gamma   90.00
#
_symmetry.space_group_name_H-M   'P 1'
#
loop_
_entity.id
_entity.type
_entity.pdbx_description
1 polymer ?
#
loop_
_entity_poly.entity_id
_entity_poly.type
_entity_poly.pdbx_seq_one_letter_code
_entity_poly.pdbx_strand_id
1 'polypeptide(L)'
;MTNKDEQVELAKLAEQAERYDDMMVAMKKVVETNSNLMDEELNLFSLAYKQVVNAYRLSWQTLSSIAEANEEGSELQQKIIKEYQKKIEKELKDVCHELLTLLDKYIKPKARTTESQLFYLKMKGDYYRYLTEVTTNNERQMLAEESELAYKNGFEMAKNHMIATNPIRLRLALNLSIFYYEILNETDVACRLAKEAFDDGLNGLAILGENAYKGRK
;
A
#
# COMPACT_ATOMS: atom_id res chain seq x y z
N MET A 1 1.35 -18.53 27.33
CA MET A 1 1.34 -17.46 26.30
C MET A 1 0.05 -17.59 25.54
N THR A 2 -0.61 -16.50 25.16
CA THR A 2 -1.78 -16.63 24.29
C THR A 2 -1.32 -17.03 22.90
N ASN A 3 -2.16 -17.72 22.11
CA ASN A 3 -1.86 -18.06 20.72
C ASN A 3 -1.45 -16.80 19.91
N LYS A 4 -2.02 -15.64 20.26
CA LYS A 4 -1.67 -14.33 19.69
C LYS A 4 -0.21 -13.95 19.96
N ASP A 5 0.23 -14.00 21.21
CA ASP A 5 1.59 -13.59 21.60
C ASP A 5 2.63 -14.47 20.89
N GLU A 6 2.35 -15.76 20.75
CA GLU A 6 3.19 -16.69 19.98
C GLU A 6 3.29 -16.30 18.51
N GLN A 7 2.17 -15.93 17.86
CA GLN A 7 2.20 -15.50 16.46
C GLN A 7 2.90 -14.14 16.29
N VAL A 8 2.76 -13.21 17.23
CA VAL A 8 3.45 -11.91 17.18
C VAL A 8 4.95 -12.10 17.36
N GLU A 9 5.39 -12.92 18.31
CA GLU A 9 6.81 -13.26 18.48
C GLU A 9 7.37 -13.97 17.24
N LEU A 10 6.61 -14.90 16.65
CA LEU A 10 7.01 -15.55 15.40
C LEU A 10 7.16 -14.53 14.25
N ALA A 11 6.24 -13.57 14.12
CA ALA A 11 6.32 -12.53 13.11
C ALA A 11 7.57 -11.64 13.29
N LYS A 12 7.93 -11.30 14.52
CA LYS A 12 9.16 -10.53 14.82
C LYS A 12 10.42 -11.31 14.49
N LEU A 13 10.47 -12.61 14.80
CA LEU A 13 11.59 -13.47 14.42
C LEU A 13 11.68 -13.63 12.91
N ALA A 14 10.55 -13.77 12.22
CA ALA A 14 10.48 -13.86 10.77
C ALA A 14 10.93 -12.56 10.10
N GLU A 15 10.57 -11.39 10.64
CA GLU A 15 11.07 -10.08 10.20
C GLU A 15 12.60 -10.01 10.27
N GLN A 16 13.18 -10.39 11.42
CA GLN A 16 14.64 -10.38 11.61
C GLN A 16 15.38 -11.36 10.68
N ALA A 17 14.72 -12.46 10.31
CA ALA A 17 15.24 -13.44 9.37
C ALA A 17 14.91 -13.13 7.91
N GLU A 18 14.26 -12.01 7.62
CA GLU A 18 13.76 -11.61 6.29
C GLU A 18 12.84 -12.66 5.62
N ARG A 19 12.17 -13.47 6.45
CA ARG A 19 11.22 -14.52 6.05
C ARG A 19 9.81 -13.94 5.99
N TYR A 20 9.58 -12.98 5.08
CA TYR A 20 8.34 -12.22 5.04
C TYR A 20 7.09 -13.05 4.73
N ASP A 21 7.22 -14.18 4.03
CA ASP A 21 6.11 -15.13 3.84
C ASP A 21 5.64 -15.74 5.17
N ASP A 22 6.59 -16.16 6.01
CA ASP A 22 6.28 -16.72 7.34
C ASP A 22 5.70 -15.63 8.25
N MET A 23 6.24 -14.40 8.16
CA MET A 23 5.72 -13.23 8.84
C MET A 23 4.26 -12.93 8.44
N MET A 24 3.95 -13.00 7.14
CA MET A 24 2.62 -12.77 6.60
C MET A 24 1.62 -13.81 7.13
N VAL A 25 2.00 -15.09 7.12
CA VAL A 25 1.16 -16.19 7.65
C VAL A 25 0.90 -16.02 9.15
N ALA A 26 1.91 -15.63 9.93
CA ALA A 26 1.76 -15.38 11.36
C ALA A 26 0.83 -14.18 11.61
N MET A 27 1.06 -13.06 10.94
CA MET A 27 0.26 -11.85 11.11
C MET A 27 -1.19 -12.02 10.62
N LYS A 28 -1.42 -12.82 9.57
CA LYS A 28 -2.77 -13.20 9.16
C LYS A 28 -3.54 -13.85 10.31
N LYS A 29 -2.94 -14.82 11.00
CA LYS A 29 -3.57 -15.48 12.16
C LYS A 29 -3.86 -14.49 13.29
N VAL A 30 -2.96 -13.54 13.54
CA VAL A 30 -3.19 -12.47 14.55
C VAL A 30 -4.42 -11.63 14.19
N VAL A 31 -4.54 -11.21 12.92
CA VAL A 31 -5.67 -10.41 12.42
C VAL A 31 -6.99 -11.18 12.49
N GLU A 32 -6.97 -12.47 12.13
CA GLU A 32 -8.18 -13.31 12.09
C GLU A 32 -8.68 -13.71 13.47
N THR A 33 -7.77 -13.91 14.44
CA THR A 33 -8.11 -14.37 15.79
C THR A 33 -8.36 -13.23 16.78
N ASN A 34 -7.83 -12.03 16.53
CA ASN A 34 -7.91 -10.92 17.47
C ASN A 34 -8.83 -9.79 17.03
N SER A 35 -9.72 -9.39 17.94
CA SER A 35 -10.65 -8.29 17.72
C SER A 35 -10.06 -6.90 17.93
N ASN A 36 -8.82 -6.71 18.40
CA ASN A 36 -8.17 -5.40 18.55
C ASN A 36 -6.66 -5.52 18.37
N LEU A 37 -6.15 -5.03 17.23
CA LEU A 37 -4.71 -4.99 16.97
C LEU A 37 -4.11 -3.73 17.60
N MET A 38 -2.95 -3.87 18.22
CA MET A 38 -2.14 -2.73 18.66
C MET A 38 -1.41 -2.10 17.47
N ASP A 39 -0.94 -0.86 17.62
CA ASP A 39 -0.22 -0.16 16.54
C ASP A 39 1.03 -0.93 16.07
N GLU A 40 1.76 -1.57 16.99
CA GLU A 40 2.89 -2.44 16.67
C GLU A 40 2.46 -3.62 15.79
N GLU A 41 1.32 -4.24 16.10
CA GLU A 41 0.79 -5.39 15.37
C GLU A 41 0.27 -4.99 13.99
N LEU A 42 -0.36 -3.81 13.88
CA LEU A 42 -0.76 -3.23 12.59
C LEU A 42 0.47 -2.92 11.72
N ASN A 43 1.54 -2.41 12.32
CA ASN A 43 2.79 -2.14 11.62
C ASN A 43 3.41 -3.44 11.09
N LEU A 44 3.55 -4.47 11.92
CA LEU A 44 4.03 -5.79 11.52
C LEU A 44 3.19 -6.39 10.39
N PHE A 45 1.85 -6.34 10.52
CA PHE A 45 0.94 -6.79 9.47
C PHE A 45 1.17 -6.04 8.14
N SER A 46 1.25 -4.70 8.20
CA SER A 46 1.46 -3.88 7.00
C SER A 46 2.82 -4.15 6.35
N LEU A 47 3.86 -4.36 7.16
CA LEU A 47 5.21 -4.63 6.69
C LEU A 47 5.31 -5.99 6.02
N ALA A 48 4.76 -7.03 6.66
CA ALA A 48 4.78 -8.41 6.15
C ALA A 48 4.22 -8.49 4.73
N TYR A 49 2.97 -8.04 4.54
CA TYR A 49 2.34 -8.08 3.22
C TYR A 49 3.03 -7.15 2.22
N LYS A 50 3.49 -5.96 2.66
CA LYS A 50 4.22 -5.04 1.78
C LYS A 50 5.48 -5.69 1.22
N GLN A 51 6.24 -6.41 2.03
CA GLN A 51 7.49 -7.03 1.59
C GLN A 51 7.22 -8.21 0.65
N VAL A 52 6.24 -9.06 0.95
CA VAL A 52 5.83 -10.17 0.08
C VAL A 52 5.35 -9.65 -1.28
N VAL A 53 4.42 -8.68 -1.30
CA VAL A 53 3.90 -8.15 -2.58
C VAL A 53 4.98 -7.42 -3.37
N ASN A 54 5.91 -6.72 -2.71
CA ASN A 54 7.03 -6.06 -3.39
C ASN A 54 7.98 -7.06 -4.07
N ALA A 55 8.24 -8.21 -3.44
CA ALA A 55 9.05 -9.26 -4.05
C ALA A 55 8.38 -9.80 -5.34
N TYR A 56 7.06 -9.99 -5.33
CA TYR A 56 6.31 -10.38 -6.53
C TYR A 56 6.29 -9.28 -7.59
N ARG A 57 6.09 -8.01 -7.20
CA ARG A 57 6.11 -6.87 -8.12
C ARG A 57 7.45 -6.72 -8.82
N LEU A 58 8.55 -6.79 -8.08
CA LEU A 58 9.90 -6.74 -8.64
C LEU A 58 10.16 -7.91 -9.60
N SER A 59 9.72 -9.11 -9.22
CA SER A 59 9.83 -10.30 -10.06
C SER A 59 9.05 -10.14 -11.37
N TRP A 60 7.83 -9.60 -11.29
CA TRP A 60 6.98 -9.34 -12.45
C TRP A 60 7.56 -8.25 -13.36
N GLN A 61 8.05 -7.15 -12.79
CA GLN A 61 8.70 -6.07 -13.55
C GLN A 61 9.93 -6.58 -14.29
N THR A 62 10.80 -7.33 -13.59
CA THR A 62 12.01 -7.92 -14.20
C THR A 62 11.63 -8.84 -15.36
N LEU A 63 10.62 -9.70 -15.17
CA LEU A 63 10.19 -10.62 -16.20
C LEU A 63 9.53 -9.90 -17.39
N SER A 64 8.80 -8.81 -17.14
CA SER A 64 8.22 -7.97 -18.19
C SER A 64 9.33 -7.34 -19.04
N SER A 65 10.38 -6.80 -18.43
CA SER A 65 11.54 -6.27 -19.16
C SER A 65 12.29 -7.36 -19.94
N ILE A 66 12.39 -8.57 -19.41
CA ILE A 66 12.96 -9.72 -20.14
C ILE A 66 12.08 -10.11 -21.34
N ALA A 67 10.76 -10.05 -21.18
CA ALA A 67 9.80 -10.36 -22.25
C ALA A 67 9.92 -9.35 -23.40
N GLU A 68 9.96 -8.06 -23.09
CA GLU A 68 10.17 -6.95 -24.05
C GLU A 68 11.50 -7.11 -24.81
N ALA A 69 12.58 -7.46 -24.11
CA ALA A 69 13.87 -7.70 -24.75
C ALA A 69 13.93 -8.98 -25.61
N ASN A 70 12.98 -9.92 -25.44
CA ASN A 70 12.91 -11.19 -26.18
C ASN A 70 11.78 -11.22 -27.24
N GLU A 71 11.27 -10.06 -27.68
CA GLU A 71 10.21 -9.99 -28.69
C GLU A 71 10.58 -10.64 -30.04
N GLU A 72 11.86 -10.66 -30.40
CA GLU A 72 12.39 -11.34 -31.59
C GLU A 72 12.98 -12.74 -31.29
N GLY A 73 12.84 -13.21 -30.05
CA GLY A 73 13.31 -14.53 -29.60
C GLY A 73 12.49 -15.70 -30.15
N SER A 74 12.90 -16.93 -29.81
CA SER A 74 12.17 -18.13 -30.26
C SER A 74 10.77 -18.22 -29.65
N GLU A 75 9.81 -18.78 -30.41
CA GLU A 75 8.43 -18.99 -29.93
C GLU A 75 8.38 -19.77 -28.61
N LEU A 76 9.29 -20.74 -28.42
CA LEU A 76 9.39 -21.53 -27.20
C LEU A 76 9.78 -20.65 -26.00
N GLN A 77 10.78 -19.78 -26.15
CA GLN A 77 11.20 -18.87 -25.08
C GLN A 77 10.08 -17.89 -24.72
N GLN A 78 9.43 -17.30 -25.71
CA GLN A 78 8.30 -16.39 -25.48
C GLN A 78 7.15 -17.06 -24.73
N LYS A 79 6.85 -18.32 -25.07
CA LYS A 79 5.82 -19.11 -24.38
C LYS A 79 6.18 -19.34 -22.91
N ILE A 80 7.42 -19.76 -22.63
CA ILE A 80 7.91 -20.00 -21.26
C ILE A 80 7.83 -18.72 -20.42
N ILE A 81 8.29 -17.59 -20.97
CA ILE A 81 8.25 -16.28 -20.29
C ILE A 81 6.80 -15.90 -19.94
N LYS A 82 5.87 -16.00 -20.91
CA LYS A 82 4.46 -15.67 -20.71
C LYS A 82 3.79 -16.57 -19.66
N GLU A 83 4.07 -17.87 -19.67
CA GLU A 83 3.53 -18.80 -18.66
C GLU A 83 4.05 -18.49 -17.25
N TYR A 84 5.34 -18.16 -17.13
CA TYR A 84 5.92 -17.80 -15.85
C TYR A 84 5.42 -16.43 -15.33
N GLN A 85 5.21 -15.47 -16.23
CA GLN A 85 4.63 -14.17 -15.90
C GLN A 85 3.21 -14.33 -15.33
N LYS A 86 2.36 -15.14 -15.98
CA LYS A 86 1.01 -15.45 -15.47
C LYS A 86 1.04 -16.10 -14.10
N LYS A 87 2.05 -16.93 -13.80
CA LYS A 87 2.21 -17.54 -12.46
C LYS A 87 2.46 -16.45 -11.42
N ILE A 88 3.42 -15.55 -11.66
CA ILE A 88 3.75 -14.45 -10.75
C ILE A 88 2.55 -13.50 -10.58
N GLU A 89 1.85 -13.17 -11.67
CA GLU A 89 0.64 -12.35 -11.63
C GLU A 89 -0.42 -12.96 -10.73
N LYS A 90 -0.65 -14.28 -10.84
CA LYS A 90 -1.59 -14.99 -9.99
C LYS A 90 -1.18 -14.92 -8.52
N GLU A 91 0.08 -15.22 -8.20
CA GLU A 91 0.60 -15.19 -6.82
C GLU A 91 0.48 -13.77 -6.22
N LEU A 92 0.80 -12.73 -6.98
CA LEU A 92 0.61 -11.33 -6.57
C LEU A 92 -0.86 -11.01 -6.33
N LYS A 93 -1.75 -11.39 -7.24
CA LYS A 93 -3.20 -11.17 -7.12
C LYS A 93 -3.78 -11.87 -5.90
N ASP A 94 -3.37 -13.12 -5.65
CA ASP A 94 -3.82 -13.90 -4.50
C ASP A 94 -3.46 -13.20 -3.19
N VAL A 95 -2.21 -12.72 -3.06
CA VAL A 95 -1.77 -11.94 -1.87
C VAL A 95 -2.56 -10.64 -1.72
N CYS A 96 -2.81 -9.92 -2.82
CA CYS A 96 -3.57 -8.67 -2.76
C CYS A 96 -5.03 -8.90 -2.35
N HIS A 97 -5.70 -9.91 -2.92
CA HIS A 97 -7.07 -10.24 -2.57
C HIS A 97 -7.20 -10.76 -1.13
N GLU A 98 -6.23 -11.52 -0.65
CA GLU A 98 -6.17 -11.94 0.75
C GLU A 98 -6.13 -10.72 1.67
N LEU A 99 -5.22 -9.78 1.43
CA LEU A 99 -5.10 -8.59 2.26
C LEU A 99 -6.35 -7.71 2.21
N LEU A 100 -6.93 -7.49 1.02
CA LEU A 100 -8.18 -6.72 0.89
C LEU A 100 -9.31 -7.37 1.70
N THR A 101 -9.40 -8.70 1.68
CA THR A 101 -10.37 -9.45 2.51
C THR A 101 -10.11 -9.23 4.00
N LEU A 102 -8.85 -9.26 4.44
CA LEU A 102 -8.49 -9.04 5.83
C LEU A 102 -8.81 -7.60 6.28
N LEU A 103 -8.53 -6.62 5.42
CA LEU A 103 -8.86 -5.22 5.65
C LEU A 103 -10.36 -5.04 5.86
N ASP A 104 -11.18 -5.53 4.94
CA ASP A 104 -12.64 -5.33 5.00
C ASP A 104 -13.31 -6.09 6.14
N LYS A 105 -12.87 -7.32 6.41
CA LYS A 105 -13.49 -8.19 7.41
C LYS A 105 -13.03 -7.88 8.83
N TYR A 106 -11.76 -7.54 9.03
CA TYR A 106 -11.16 -7.45 10.36
C TYR A 106 -10.67 -6.06 10.73
N ILE A 107 -10.16 -5.25 9.80
CA ILE A 107 -9.57 -3.95 10.13
C ILE A 107 -10.62 -2.84 10.09
N LYS A 108 -11.37 -2.72 8.98
CA LYS A 108 -12.38 -1.68 8.76
C LYS A 108 -13.42 -1.58 9.88
N PRO A 109 -14.03 -2.68 10.39
CA PRO A 109 -15.07 -2.58 11.42
C PRO A 109 -14.55 -2.01 12.76
N LYS A 110 -13.23 -2.01 12.96
CA LYS A 110 -12.57 -1.59 14.20
C LYS A 110 -11.87 -0.25 14.08
N ALA A 111 -11.79 0.30 12.86
CA ALA A 111 -11.16 1.59 12.60
C ALA A 111 -12.02 2.73 13.17
N ARG A 112 -11.80 3.07 14.45
CA ARG A 112 -12.56 4.08 15.20
C ARG A 112 -11.88 5.43 15.27
N THR A 113 -10.56 5.46 15.11
CA THR A 113 -9.77 6.69 15.08
C THR A 113 -9.53 7.12 13.64
N THR A 114 -9.33 8.42 13.40
CA THR A 114 -8.95 8.91 12.07
C THR A 114 -7.71 8.19 11.54
N GLU A 115 -6.71 7.96 12.38
CA GLU A 115 -5.47 7.28 11.98
C GLU A 115 -5.71 5.83 11.54
N SER A 116 -6.51 5.06 12.28
CA SER A 116 -6.85 3.68 11.89
C SER A 116 -7.70 3.60 10.63
N GLN A 117 -8.58 4.59 10.41
CA GLN A 117 -9.36 4.70 9.17
C GLN A 117 -8.47 5.07 7.97
N LEU A 118 -7.52 6.00 8.15
CA LEU A 118 -6.53 6.36 7.14
C LEU A 118 -5.61 5.19 6.82
N PHE A 119 -5.21 4.41 7.82
CA PHE A 119 -4.44 3.19 7.62
C PHE A 119 -5.18 2.20 6.71
N TYR A 120 -6.46 1.93 7.00
CA TYR A 120 -7.30 1.08 6.17
C TYR A 120 -7.41 1.61 4.72
N LEU A 121 -7.76 2.89 4.55
CA LEU A 121 -7.94 3.49 3.22
C LEU A 121 -6.64 3.50 2.41
N LYS A 122 -5.52 3.83 3.05
CA LYS A 122 -4.19 3.79 2.42
C LYS A 122 -3.85 2.38 1.94
N MET A 123 -3.99 1.39 2.82
CA MET A 123 -3.72 -0.01 2.47
C MET A 123 -4.66 -0.49 1.37
N LYS A 124 -5.95 -0.16 1.43
CA LYS A 124 -6.89 -0.49 0.35
C LYS A 124 -6.41 0.10 -0.98
N GLY A 125 -6.10 1.40 -1.02
CA GLY A 125 -5.59 2.08 -2.21
C GLY A 125 -4.30 1.45 -2.77
N ASP A 126 -3.32 1.18 -1.91
CA ASP A 126 -2.04 0.57 -2.31
C ASP A 126 -2.24 -0.79 -2.99
N TYR A 127 -3.12 -1.65 -2.47
CA TYR A 127 -3.28 -3.00 -3.01
C TYR A 127 -4.18 -3.07 -4.24
N TYR A 128 -5.18 -2.18 -4.37
CA TYR A 128 -5.86 -2.01 -5.66
C TYR A 128 -4.92 -1.43 -6.73
N ARG A 129 -3.99 -0.55 -6.35
CA ARG A 129 -2.93 -0.08 -7.26
C ARG A 129 -2.07 -1.24 -7.74
N TYR A 130 -1.56 -2.08 -6.84
CA TYR A 130 -0.77 -3.26 -7.22
C TYR A 130 -1.53 -4.23 -8.13
N LEU A 131 -2.82 -4.46 -7.88
CA LEU A 131 -3.68 -5.25 -8.76
C LEU A 131 -3.82 -4.61 -10.15
N THR A 132 -3.91 -3.29 -10.22
CA THR A 132 -4.02 -2.53 -11.47
C THR A 132 -2.74 -2.61 -12.30
N GLU A 133 -1.57 -2.56 -11.66
CA GLU A 133 -0.25 -2.64 -12.33
C GLU A 133 -0.11 -3.92 -13.16
N VAL A 134 -0.60 -5.05 -12.66
CA VAL A 134 -0.45 -6.37 -13.31
C VAL A 134 -1.68 -6.81 -14.13
N THR A 135 -2.68 -5.94 -14.30
CA THR A 135 -3.92 -6.27 -14.99
C THR A 135 -4.05 -5.45 -16.26
N THR A 136 -4.34 -6.10 -17.39
CA THR A 136 -4.39 -5.47 -18.72
C THR A 136 -5.75 -5.60 -19.41
N ASN A 137 -6.70 -6.31 -18.80
CA ASN A 137 -8.04 -6.54 -19.34
C ASN A 137 -9.04 -5.46 -18.85
N ASN A 138 -10.33 -5.64 -19.15
CA ASN A 138 -11.40 -4.74 -18.72
C ASN A 138 -11.49 -4.55 -17.20
N GLU A 139 -10.95 -5.47 -16.40
CA GLU A 139 -10.93 -5.37 -14.93
C GLU A 139 -9.96 -4.28 -14.47
N ARG A 140 -8.95 -3.91 -15.28
CA ARG A 140 -7.96 -2.88 -14.93
C ARG A 140 -8.63 -1.56 -14.56
N GLN A 141 -9.63 -1.13 -15.33
CA GLN A 141 -10.32 0.13 -15.07
C GLN A 141 -11.05 0.10 -13.72
N MET A 142 -11.77 -0.99 -13.44
CA MET A 142 -12.49 -1.15 -12.16
C MET A 142 -11.53 -1.16 -10.96
N LEU A 143 -10.37 -1.81 -11.09
CA LEU A 143 -9.34 -1.83 -10.05
C LEU A 143 -8.72 -0.44 -9.83
N ALA A 144 -8.49 0.31 -10.92
CA ALA A 144 -7.99 1.68 -10.84
C ALA A 144 -8.99 2.59 -10.11
N GLU A 145 -10.28 2.50 -10.45
CA GLU A 145 -11.35 3.27 -9.80
C GLU A 145 -11.45 2.98 -8.30
N GLU A 146 -11.34 1.72 -7.88
CA GLU A 146 -11.30 1.35 -6.45
C GLU A 146 -10.05 1.90 -5.73
N SER A 147 -8.89 1.86 -6.39
CA SER A 147 -7.66 2.43 -5.83
C SER A 147 -7.78 3.94 -5.64
N GLU A 148 -8.25 4.63 -6.68
CA GLU A 148 -8.45 6.08 -6.70
C GLU A 148 -9.44 6.50 -5.61
N LEU A 149 -10.58 5.82 -5.51
CA LEU A 149 -11.60 6.10 -4.51
C LEU A 149 -11.06 5.95 -3.09
N ALA A 150 -10.29 4.89 -2.82
CA ALA A 150 -9.69 4.67 -1.51
C ALA A 150 -8.69 5.79 -1.15
N TYR A 151 -7.81 6.16 -2.07
CA TYR A 151 -6.85 7.25 -1.84
C TYR A 151 -7.52 8.61 -1.71
N LYS A 152 -8.51 8.95 -2.55
CA LYS A 152 -9.26 10.20 -2.46
C LYS A 152 -9.97 10.34 -1.11
N ASN A 153 -10.68 9.30 -0.69
CA ASN A 153 -11.35 9.27 0.61
C ASN A 153 -10.35 9.43 1.76
N GLY A 154 -9.19 8.76 1.67
CA GLY A 154 -8.13 8.89 2.67
C GLY A 154 -7.54 10.30 2.70
N PHE A 155 -7.22 10.88 1.55
CA PHE A 155 -6.64 12.20 1.46
C PHE A 155 -7.59 13.30 1.96
N GLU A 156 -8.87 13.26 1.55
CA GLU A 156 -9.87 14.22 2.02
C GLU A 156 -10.09 14.10 3.53
N MET A 157 -10.15 12.89 4.07
CA MET A 157 -10.25 12.69 5.52
C MET A 157 -9.02 13.24 6.25
N ALA A 158 -7.82 13.06 5.71
CA ALA A 158 -6.59 13.63 6.26
C ALA A 158 -6.58 15.16 6.19
N LYS A 159 -7.06 15.77 5.08
CA LYS A 159 -7.19 17.24 4.97
C LYS A 159 -8.09 17.82 6.05
N ASN A 160 -9.20 17.13 6.37
CA ASN A 160 -10.19 17.60 7.34
C ASN A 160 -9.77 17.45 8.81
N HIS A 161 -8.89 16.48 9.12
CA HIS A 161 -8.58 16.13 10.51
C HIS A 161 -7.10 16.30 10.89
N MET A 162 -6.22 16.57 9.91
CA MET A 162 -4.78 16.68 10.14
C MET A 162 -4.22 17.96 9.53
N ILE A 163 -3.30 18.58 10.28
CA ILE A 163 -2.53 19.72 9.79
C ILE A 163 -1.72 19.34 8.55
N ALA A 164 -1.40 20.33 7.71
CA ALA A 164 -0.71 20.12 6.44
C ALA A 164 0.67 19.44 6.59
N THR A 165 1.36 19.64 7.71
CA THR A 165 2.68 19.05 8.00
C THR A 165 2.61 17.63 8.56
N ASN A 166 1.41 17.10 8.78
CA ASN A 166 1.26 15.75 9.34
C ASN A 166 1.84 14.70 8.37
N PRO A 167 2.74 13.81 8.84
CA PRO A 167 3.39 12.81 7.97
C PRO A 167 2.42 11.86 7.25
N ILE A 168 1.27 11.54 7.85
CA ILE A 168 0.25 10.66 7.25
C ILE A 168 -0.42 11.38 6.08
N ARG A 169 -0.83 12.65 6.27
CA ARG A 169 -1.43 13.49 5.21
C ARG A 169 -0.47 13.65 4.02
N LEU A 170 0.80 13.98 4.29
CA LEU A 170 1.81 14.13 3.24
C LEU A 170 2.06 12.82 2.48
N ARG A 171 2.12 11.69 3.21
CA ARG A 171 2.32 10.37 2.59
C ARG A 171 1.13 9.95 1.74
N LEU A 172 -0.09 10.29 2.12
CA LEU A 172 -1.28 10.05 1.31
C LEU A 172 -1.29 10.90 0.03
N ALA A 173 -0.92 12.17 0.14
CA ALA A 173 -0.76 13.03 -1.04
C ALA A 173 0.28 12.47 -2.01
N LEU A 174 1.43 12.03 -1.48
CA LEU A 174 2.49 11.38 -2.26
C LEU A 174 1.97 10.13 -2.96
N ASN A 175 1.36 9.19 -2.24
CA ASN A 175 0.87 7.95 -2.83
C ASN A 175 -0.22 8.20 -3.89
N LEU A 176 -1.12 9.15 -3.66
CA LEU A 176 -2.14 9.54 -4.63
C LEU A 176 -1.53 10.21 -5.87
N SER A 177 -0.50 11.03 -5.71
CA SER A 177 0.21 11.63 -6.84
C SER A 177 0.94 10.59 -7.69
N ILE A 178 1.59 9.61 -7.04
CA ILE A 178 2.22 8.46 -7.72
C ILE A 178 1.16 7.65 -8.45
N PHE A 179 -0.02 7.43 -7.86
CA PHE A 179 -1.12 6.74 -8.52
C PHE A 179 -1.56 7.45 -9.80
N TYR A 180 -1.80 8.75 -9.77
CA TYR A 180 -2.16 9.51 -10.98
C TYR A 180 -1.08 9.42 -12.06
N TYR A 181 0.20 9.48 -11.65
CA TYR A 181 1.31 9.43 -12.58
C TYR A 181 1.51 8.04 -13.19
N GLU A 182 1.67 7.00 -12.37
CA GLU A 182 2.07 5.66 -12.80
C GLU A 182 0.90 4.82 -13.31
N ILE A 183 -0.33 5.06 -12.85
CA ILE A 183 -1.48 4.19 -13.14
C ILE A 183 -2.43 4.81 -14.15
N LEU A 184 -2.75 6.10 -13.97
CA LEU A 184 -3.69 6.83 -14.83
C LEU A 184 -2.98 7.60 -15.95
N ASN A 185 -1.65 7.72 -15.93
CA ASN A 185 -0.86 8.54 -16.85
C ASN A 185 -1.32 10.01 -16.89
N GLU A 186 -1.85 10.52 -15.78
CA GLU A 186 -2.34 11.89 -15.62
C GLU A 186 -1.28 12.79 -14.95
N THR A 187 -0.16 12.99 -15.66
CA THR A 187 1.01 13.73 -15.14
C THR A 187 0.65 15.12 -14.60
N ASP A 188 -0.22 15.86 -15.30
CA ASP A 188 -0.62 17.20 -14.87
C ASP A 188 -1.39 17.17 -13.53
N VAL A 189 -2.24 16.16 -13.32
CA VAL A 189 -2.98 15.97 -12.06
C VAL A 189 -2.02 15.59 -10.94
N ALA A 190 -1.11 14.66 -11.20
CA ALA A 190 -0.08 14.25 -10.25
C ALA A 190 0.79 15.43 -9.78
N CYS A 191 1.30 16.23 -10.72
CA CYS A 191 2.14 17.38 -10.40
C CYS A 191 1.39 18.47 -9.63
N ARG A 192 0.13 18.76 -10.00
CA ARG A 192 -0.70 19.73 -9.25
C ARG A 192 -0.93 19.27 -7.82
N LEU A 193 -1.28 18.00 -7.62
CA LEU A 193 -1.53 17.45 -6.29
C LEU A 193 -0.26 17.47 -5.42
N ALA A 194 0.87 17.04 -5.97
CA ALA A 194 2.14 17.05 -5.25
C ALA A 194 2.56 18.48 -4.87
N LYS A 195 2.36 19.43 -5.77
CA LYS A 195 2.65 20.85 -5.52
C LYS A 195 1.73 21.44 -4.46
N GLU A 196 0.41 21.21 -4.54
CA GLU A 196 -0.54 21.67 -3.52
C GLU A 196 -0.15 21.16 -2.13
N ALA A 197 0.13 19.86 -2.01
CA ALA A 197 0.52 19.27 -0.73
C ALA A 197 1.85 19.83 -0.19
N PHE A 198 2.80 20.13 -1.08
CA PHE A 198 4.06 20.76 -0.71
C PHE A 198 3.88 22.21 -0.24
N ASP A 199 3.15 23.02 -1.00
CA ASP A 199 2.87 24.43 -0.69
C ASP A 199 2.07 24.55 0.63
N ASP A 200 1.06 23.69 0.83
CA ASP A 200 0.32 23.55 2.09
C ASP A 200 1.25 23.22 3.26
N GLY A 201 2.16 22.26 3.07
CA GLY A 201 3.13 21.85 4.07
C GLY A 201 4.09 22.97 4.46
N LEU A 202 4.60 23.73 3.49
CA LEU A 202 5.46 24.89 3.72
C LEU A 202 4.74 25.98 4.51
N ASN A 203 3.52 26.32 4.12
CA ASN A 203 2.70 27.31 4.85
C ASN A 203 2.42 26.84 6.28
N GLY A 204 2.14 25.55 6.47
CA GLY A 204 1.97 24.95 7.80
C GLY A 204 3.22 25.07 8.68
N LEU A 205 4.42 24.85 8.12
CA LEU A 205 5.69 25.01 8.85
C LEU A 205 5.93 26.46 9.29
N ALA A 206 5.62 27.43 8.43
CA ALA A 206 5.75 28.85 8.76
C ALA A 206 4.88 29.23 9.98
N ILE A 207 3.63 28.77 9.99
CA ILE A 207 2.68 29.01 11.10
C ILE A 207 3.17 28.34 12.40
N LEU A 208 3.67 27.10 12.33
CA LEU A 208 4.22 26.40 13.50
C LEU A 208 5.44 27.14 14.06
N GLY A 209 6.31 27.66 13.19
CA GLY A 209 7.47 28.45 13.59
C GLY A 209 7.08 29.76 14.29
N GLU A 210 6.11 30.48 13.76
CA GLU A 210 5.60 31.71 14.38
C GLU A 210 4.95 31.47 15.75
N ASN A 211 4.16 30.39 15.88
CA ASN A 211 3.52 30.03 17.15
C ASN A 211 4.55 29.57 18.19
N ALA A 212 5.56 28.80 17.79
CA ALA A 212 6.66 28.40 18.66
C ALA A 212 7.52 29.59 19.13
N TYR A 213 7.62 30.64 18.32
CA TYR A 213 8.28 31.90 18.70
C TYR A 213 7.42 32.73 19.65
N LYS A 214 6.10 32.83 19.41
CA LYS A 214 5.16 33.57 20.28
C LYS A 214 4.99 32.93 21.66
N GLY A 215 5.00 31.60 21.78
CA GLY A 215 4.88 30.89 23.06
C GLY A 215 6.13 30.95 23.96
N ARG A 216 7.21 31.60 23.52
CA ARG A 216 8.43 31.84 24.32
C ARG A 216 8.54 33.27 24.85
N LYS A 217 7.55 34.12 24.58
CA LYS A 217 7.42 35.46 25.19
C LYS A 217 6.38 35.41 26.30
#